data_AF-A0A973WLD3-F1
#
_entry.id   AF-A0A973WLD3-F1
#
_cell.length_a   1.000
_cell.length_b   1.000
_cell.length_c   1.000
_cell.angle_alpha   90.00
_cell.angle_beta   90.00
_cell.angle_gamma   90.00
#
_symmetry.space_group_name_H-M   'P 1'
#
loop_
_entity.id
_entity.type
_entity.pdbx_description
1 polymer ?
#
loop_
_entity_poly.entity_id
_entity_poly.type
_entity_poly.pdbx_seq_one_letter_code
_entity_poly.pdbx_strand_id
1 'polypeptide(L)'
;MRDFRDAKAMAQTLREALAAKSIPLTHSDSLELIANVLGLRDWNTLSARIHSAGPPSTPAQAADSTAESPPIVTRQETAVDSATLDRYAGFYQLNDRAVFTVTPDGHHLVMQLTGQRSVQFFAESVTEFFARIVDAQVSFVVGPDGPATSLILHQNGSDIAMARIDAAAARKIADQTAERVKNQSANPGTEAALHRLIDGIASGTPNYNEMSPPLAAATRKQMAWLQPLADLGTIQSILFLGVGEQGEDVYSVRQANGATHWRIALDDKGIISTAWVTPGP
;
A
#
# COMPACT_ATOMS: atom_id res chain seq x y z
N MET A 1 31.48 -18.01 2.75
CA MET A 1 30.65 -18.35 1.58
C MET A 1 29.22 -18.13 2.02
N ARG A 2 28.45 -17.21 1.39
CA ARG A 2 27.08 -16.90 1.84
C ARG A 2 26.17 -18.09 1.53
N ASP A 3 25.37 -18.53 2.50
CA ASP A 3 24.43 -19.64 2.32
C ASP A 3 22.97 -19.19 2.52
N PHE A 4 22.00 -20.12 2.50
CA PHE A 4 20.58 -19.78 2.60
C PHE A 4 20.20 -19.06 3.91
N ARG A 5 21.03 -19.10 4.95
CA ARG A 5 20.84 -18.36 6.20
C ARG A 5 21.10 -16.85 6.04
N ASP A 6 21.85 -16.45 5.01
CA ASP A 6 22.13 -15.05 4.67
C ASP A 6 21.08 -14.42 3.74
N ALA A 7 19.96 -15.10 3.49
CA ALA A 7 18.99 -14.73 2.46
C ALA A 7 18.49 -13.27 2.54
N LYS A 8 18.28 -12.74 3.76
CA LYS A 8 17.87 -11.33 3.94
C LYS A 8 18.97 -10.35 3.52
N ALA A 9 20.23 -10.65 3.87
CA ALA A 9 21.37 -9.83 3.46
C ALA A 9 21.60 -9.93 1.94
N MET A 10 21.36 -11.09 1.34
CA MET A 10 21.38 -11.27 -0.11
C MET A 10 20.27 -10.48 -0.80
N ALA A 11 19.05 -10.47 -0.25
CA ALA A 11 17.92 -9.73 -0.80
C ALA A 11 18.14 -8.21 -0.72
N GLN A 12 18.70 -7.73 0.39
CA GLN A 12 19.10 -6.34 0.53
C GLN A 12 20.20 -5.96 -0.47
N THR A 13 21.26 -6.79 -0.59
CA THR A 13 22.35 -6.56 -1.56
C THR A 13 21.81 -6.54 -3.00
N LEU A 14 20.89 -7.46 -3.34
CA LEU A 14 20.27 -7.55 -4.66
C LEU A 14 19.43 -6.31 -4.95
N ARG A 15 18.62 -5.88 -3.98
CA ARG A 15 17.80 -4.67 -4.09
C ARG A 15 18.67 -3.44 -4.30
N GLU A 16 19.74 -3.27 -3.53
CA GLU A 16 20.67 -2.15 -3.66
C GLU A 16 21.37 -2.16 -5.02
N ALA A 17 21.86 -3.33 -5.46
CA ALA A 17 22.55 -3.47 -6.74
C ALA A 17 21.63 -3.21 -7.95
N LEU A 18 20.35 -3.60 -7.85
CA LEU A 18 19.36 -3.37 -8.91
C LEU A 18 18.79 -1.95 -8.86
N ALA A 19 18.62 -1.38 -7.67
CA ALA A 19 18.29 0.04 -7.51
C ALA A 19 19.39 0.94 -8.11
N ALA A 20 20.68 0.58 -7.94
CA ALA A 20 21.81 1.27 -8.57
C ALA A 20 21.80 1.19 -10.12
N LYS A 21 21.01 0.27 -10.68
CA LYS A 21 20.77 0.11 -12.13
C LYS A 21 19.37 0.53 -12.54
N SER A 22 18.68 1.29 -11.70
CA SER A 22 17.33 1.81 -11.92
C SER A 22 16.26 0.73 -12.15
N ILE A 23 16.44 -0.46 -11.57
CA ILE A 23 15.44 -1.54 -11.55
C ILE A 23 14.85 -1.56 -10.13
N PRO A 24 13.67 -0.95 -9.92
CA PRO A 24 13.06 -0.89 -8.60
C PRO A 24 12.49 -2.26 -8.24
N LEU A 25 12.92 -2.79 -7.10
CA LEU A 25 12.34 -3.98 -6.47
C LEU A 25 11.84 -3.61 -5.08
N THR A 26 10.67 -4.11 -4.72
CA THR A 26 10.22 -4.03 -3.33
C THR A 26 11.07 -4.95 -2.46
N HIS A 27 11.04 -4.72 -1.14
CA HIS A 27 11.67 -5.64 -0.20
C HIS A 27 11.12 -7.06 -0.36
N SER A 28 9.80 -7.19 -0.55
CA SER A 28 9.14 -8.48 -0.78
C SER A 28 9.65 -9.15 -2.06
N ASP A 29 9.71 -8.42 -3.19
CA ASP A 29 10.15 -9.00 -4.47
C ASP A 29 11.60 -9.48 -4.39
N SER A 30 12.43 -8.75 -3.66
CA SER A 30 13.84 -9.10 -3.47
C SER A 30 13.98 -10.41 -2.67
N LEU A 31 13.13 -10.64 -1.69
CA LEU A 31 13.11 -11.88 -0.90
C LEU A 31 12.60 -13.07 -1.73
N GLU A 32 11.58 -12.86 -2.55
CA GLU A 32 11.06 -13.88 -3.48
C GLU A 32 12.10 -14.28 -4.53
N LEU A 33 12.83 -13.30 -5.08
CA LEU A 33 13.90 -13.56 -6.03
C LEU A 33 15.06 -14.37 -5.41
N ILE A 34 15.45 -14.06 -4.17
CA ILE A 34 16.48 -14.83 -3.47
C ILE A 34 16.00 -16.26 -3.16
N ALA A 35 14.73 -16.45 -2.80
CA ALA A 35 14.17 -17.79 -2.64
C ALA A 35 14.28 -18.62 -3.92
N ASN A 36 13.89 -18.03 -5.06
CA ASN A 36 14.00 -18.68 -6.36
C ASN A 36 15.45 -19.00 -6.76
N VAL A 37 16.39 -18.07 -6.53
CA VAL A 37 17.82 -18.29 -6.81
C VAL A 37 18.40 -19.44 -5.98
N LEU A 38 17.90 -19.64 -4.76
CA LEU A 38 18.29 -20.75 -3.88
C LEU A 38 17.51 -22.05 -4.16
N GLY A 39 16.71 -22.09 -5.23
CA GLY A 39 15.95 -23.27 -5.66
C GLY A 39 14.70 -23.55 -4.82
N LEU A 40 14.20 -22.55 -4.10
CA LEU A 40 12.99 -22.64 -3.29
C LEU A 40 11.86 -21.85 -3.96
N ARG A 41 10.63 -22.33 -3.78
CA ARG A 41 9.44 -21.85 -4.49
C ARG A 41 9.05 -20.41 -4.17
N ASP A 42 9.24 -20.00 -2.91
CA ASP A 42 8.84 -18.70 -2.39
C ASP A 42 9.60 -18.36 -1.10
N TRP A 43 9.51 -17.10 -0.70
CA TRP A 43 10.12 -16.61 0.53
C TRP A 43 9.63 -17.37 1.77
N ASN A 44 8.37 -17.79 1.82
CA ASN A 44 7.83 -18.51 2.98
C ASN A 44 8.53 -19.87 3.20
N THR A 45 8.81 -20.60 2.12
CA THR A 45 9.54 -21.87 2.15
C THR A 45 10.98 -21.67 2.61
N LEU A 46 11.65 -20.63 2.12
CA LEU A 46 13.00 -20.27 2.55
C LEU A 46 13.05 -19.82 4.01
N SER A 47 12.10 -18.98 4.42
CA SER A 47 11.97 -18.49 5.80
C SER A 47 11.77 -19.65 6.78
N ALA A 48 10.88 -20.60 6.48
CA ALA A 48 10.69 -21.80 7.29
C ALA A 48 11.99 -22.59 7.45
N ARG A 49 12.76 -22.75 6.36
CA ARG A 49 14.03 -23.47 6.37
C ARG A 49 15.12 -22.75 7.17
N ILE A 50 15.14 -21.42 7.16
CA ILE A 50 16.04 -20.60 7.99
C ILE A 50 15.70 -20.79 9.48
N HIS A 51 14.41 -20.75 9.83
CA HIS A 51 13.97 -20.97 11.21
C HIS A 51 14.28 -22.39 11.70
N SER A 52 14.12 -23.42 10.86
CA SER A 52 14.48 -24.80 11.21
C SER A 52 15.99 -25.04 11.31
N ALA A 53 16.82 -24.24 10.64
CA ALA A 53 18.27 -24.44 10.61
C ALA A 53 19.02 -23.72 11.74
N GLY A 54 18.37 -22.81 12.49
CA GLY A 54 19.00 -21.98 13.52
C GLY A 54 20.01 -20.96 12.97
N PRO A 55 20.36 -19.91 13.75
CA PRO A 55 21.29 -18.87 13.31
C PRO A 55 22.73 -19.40 13.16
N PRO A 56 23.57 -18.82 12.28
CA PRO A 56 24.98 -19.17 12.19
C PRO A 56 25.73 -18.71 13.43
N SER A 57 26.47 -19.63 14.07
CA SER A 57 27.34 -19.34 15.19
C SER A 57 28.64 -18.68 14.71
N THR A 58 28.89 -17.42 15.04
CA THR A 58 30.27 -16.92 15.26
C THR A 58 30.25 -15.78 16.30
N PRO A 59 31.17 -15.74 17.29
CA PRO A 59 31.13 -14.79 18.39
C PRO A 59 31.91 -13.49 18.11
N ALA A 60 31.48 -12.42 18.80
CA ALA A 60 32.18 -11.16 19.07
C ALA A 60 32.19 -10.07 17.99
N GLN A 61 31.22 -9.15 18.09
CA GLN A 61 31.50 -7.75 18.46
C GLN A 61 30.19 -7.06 18.83
N ALA A 62 30.05 -6.76 20.12
CA ALA A 62 29.05 -5.87 20.67
C ALA A 62 29.58 -4.43 20.54
N ALA A 63 28.83 -3.58 19.84
CA ALA A 63 28.85 -2.13 20.01
C ALA A 63 27.52 -1.59 19.46
N ASP A 64 26.68 -1.13 20.39
CA ASP A 64 25.45 -0.35 20.27
C ASP A 64 24.86 -0.11 18.87
N SER A 65 23.73 -0.78 18.62
CA SER A 65 22.57 -0.17 17.98
C SER A 65 21.33 -0.98 18.39
N THR A 66 20.77 -0.62 19.54
CA THR A 66 19.36 -0.85 19.86
C THR A 66 18.49 -0.03 18.90
N ALA A 67 18.48 -0.43 17.63
CA ALA A 67 17.34 -0.16 16.76
C ALA A 67 16.31 -1.24 17.09
N GLU A 68 15.54 -0.96 18.14
CA GLU A 68 14.32 -1.68 18.46
C GLU A 68 13.44 -1.64 17.21
N SER A 69 13.51 -2.70 16.41
CA SER A 69 12.44 -3.01 15.47
C SER A 69 11.17 -3.04 16.32
N PRO A 70 10.10 -2.30 15.96
CA PRO A 70 8.86 -2.38 16.73
C PRO A 70 8.53 -3.86 16.88
N PRO A 71 8.12 -4.29 18.10
CA PRO A 71 7.94 -5.69 18.38
C PRO A 71 7.04 -6.28 17.29
N ILE A 72 7.44 -7.42 16.74
CA ILE A 72 6.48 -8.29 16.06
C ILE A 72 5.48 -8.63 17.17
N VAL A 73 4.40 -7.86 17.25
CA VAL A 73 3.28 -8.19 18.10
C VAL A 73 2.84 -9.54 17.55
N THR A 74 3.09 -10.60 18.31
CA THR A 74 2.60 -11.94 17.97
C THR A 74 1.09 -11.85 18.08
N ARG A 75 0.44 -11.44 16.98
CA ARG A 75 -1.01 -11.33 16.90
C ARG A 75 -1.59 -12.72 17.03
N GLN A 76 -2.39 -12.89 18.07
CA GLN A 76 -2.98 -14.19 18.38
C GLN A 76 -4.27 -14.32 17.59
N GLU A 77 -4.34 -15.35 16.76
CA GLU A 77 -5.57 -15.67 16.07
C GLU A 77 -6.62 -16.17 17.07
N THR A 78 -7.84 -15.66 16.95
CA THR A 78 -9.01 -16.12 17.70
C THR A 78 -10.04 -16.74 16.77
N ALA A 79 -10.86 -17.64 17.30
CA ALA A 79 -11.96 -18.23 16.55
C ALA A 79 -13.17 -17.27 16.55
N VAL A 80 -13.71 -16.98 15.37
CA VAL A 80 -14.96 -16.24 15.17
C VAL A 80 -15.93 -17.14 14.41
N ASP A 81 -17.20 -17.16 14.82
CA ASP A 81 -18.23 -17.96 14.17
C ASP A 81 -18.59 -17.41 12.78
N SER A 82 -18.97 -18.30 11.86
CA SER A 82 -19.27 -17.91 10.48
C SER A 82 -20.44 -16.93 10.38
N ALA A 83 -21.44 -17.03 11.25
CA ALA A 83 -22.59 -16.11 11.25
C ALA A 83 -22.19 -14.68 11.65
N THR A 84 -21.15 -14.53 12.47
CA THR A 84 -20.52 -13.23 12.75
C THR A 84 -19.72 -12.75 11.53
N LEU A 85 -18.97 -13.62 10.86
CA LEU A 85 -18.23 -13.24 9.63
C LEU A 85 -19.17 -12.76 8.51
N ASP A 86 -20.35 -13.35 8.38
CA ASP A 86 -21.38 -12.94 7.42
C ASP A 86 -21.82 -11.47 7.63
N ARG A 87 -21.72 -10.94 8.85
CA ARG A 87 -22.02 -9.53 9.14
C ARG A 87 -20.98 -8.58 8.56
N TYR A 88 -19.76 -9.07 8.33
CA TYR A 88 -18.66 -8.31 7.73
C TYR A 88 -18.64 -8.40 6.22
N ALA A 89 -19.28 -9.44 5.65
CA ALA A 89 -19.41 -9.64 4.21
C ALA A 89 -20.05 -8.42 3.53
N GLY A 90 -19.40 -7.85 2.51
CA GLY A 90 -19.90 -6.68 1.82
C GLY A 90 -18.82 -5.86 1.11
N PHE A 91 -19.21 -4.65 0.71
CA PHE A 91 -18.38 -3.74 -0.07
C PHE A 91 -18.18 -2.45 0.70
N TYR A 92 -16.93 -2.00 0.81
CA TYR A 92 -16.55 -0.81 1.57
C TYR A 92 -15.82 0.15 0.65
N GLN A 93 -16.30 1.38 0.54
CA GLN A 93 -15.76 2.36 -0.40
C GLN A 93 -14.48 2.98 0.17
N LEU A 94 -13.37 2.80 -0.54
CA LEU A 94 -12.11 3.51 -0.24
C LEU A 94 -12.15 4.92 -0.84
N ASN A 95 -12.55 5.01 -2.10
CA ASN A 95 -12.73 6.25 -2.85
C ASN A 95 -13.63 5.97 -4.09
N ASP A 96 -13.80 6.95 -4.97
CA ASP A 96 -14.65 6.82 -6.16
C ASP A 96 -14.11 5.90 -7.26
N ARG A 97 -12.93 5.30 -7.06
CA ARG A 97 -12.28 4.37 -8.00
C ARG A 97 -11.96 3.01 -7.38
N ALA A 98 -12.07 2.88 -6.07
CA ALA A 98 -11.65 1.67 -5.38
C ALA A 98 -12.63 1.27 -4.28
N VAL A 99 -12.92 -0.03 -4.27
CA VAL A 99 -13.76 -0.71 -3.29
C VAL A 99 -12.97 -1.84 -2.66
N PHE A 100 -13.08 -1.97 -1.34
CA PHE A 100 -12.64 -3.11 -0.56
C PHE A 100 -13.80 -4.11 -0.46
N THR A 101 -13.62 -5.29 -1.05
CA THR A 101 -14.59 -6.40 -0.98
C THR A 101 -14.20 -7.33 0.15
N VAL A 102 -15.16 -7.69 1.00
CA VAL A 102 -14.99 -8.61 2.12
C VAL A 102 -15.88 -9.82 1.90
N THR A 103 -15.26 -11.01 1.86
CA THR A 103 -15.94 -12.28 1.64
C THR A 103 -15.56 -13.26 2.76
N PRO A 104 -16.52 -13.85 3.48
CA PRO A 104 -16.24 -14.94 4.41
C PRO A 104 -15.69 -16.17 3.67
N ASP A 105 -14.68 -16.81 4.24
CA ASP A 105 -14.10 -18.07 3.76
C ASP A 105 -13.84 -19.00 4.94
N GLY A 106 -14.83 -19.86 5.23
CA GLY A 106 -14.80 -20.74 6.40
C GLY A 106 -14.73 -19.96 7.71
N HIS A 107 -13.54 -19.91 8.31
CA HIS A 107 -13.25 -19.23 9.58
C HIS A 107 -12.47 -17.92 9.41
N HIS A 108 -12.23 -17.49 8.18
CA HIS A 108 -11.42 -16.31 7.87
C HIS A 108 -12.19 -15.34 6.97
N LEU A 109 -11.63 -14.15 6.78
CA LEU A 109 -12.08 -13.22 5.75
C LEU A 109 -11.09 -13.24 4.59
N VAL A 110 -11.60 -13.39 3.38
CA VAL A 110 -10.87 -13.07 2.17
C VAL A 110 -11.26 -11.67 1.75
N MET A 111 -10.26 -10.80 1.65
CA MET A 111 -10.48 -9.40 1.36
C MET A 111 -9.71 -8.98 0.12
N GLN A 112 -10.32 -8.12 -0.70
CA GLN A 112 -9.75 -7.70 -1.97
C GLN A 112 -10.02 -6.23 -2.22
N LEU A 113 -8.96 -5.47 -2.45
CA LEU A 113 -9.06 -4.11 -3.00
C LEU A 113 -9.14 -4.18 -4.53
N THR A 114 -9.93 -3.30 -5.13
CA THR A 114 -10.06 -3.18 -6.59
C THR A 114 -8.69 -3.13 -7.28
N GLY A 115 -8.51 -3.92 -8.34
CA GLY A 115 -7.24 -4.02 -9.06
C GLY A 115 -6.17 -4.90 -8.41
N GLN A 116 -6.33 -5.28 -7.14
CA GLN A 116 -5.35 -6.08 -6.40
C GLN A 116 -5.76 -7.55 -6.27
N ARG A 117 -4.79 -8.39 -5.93
CA ARG A 117 -5.03 -9.78 -5.50
C ARG A 117 -5.76 -9.81 -4.17
N SER A 118 -6.53 -10.88 -3.93
CA SER A 118 -7.14 -11.11 -2.63
C SER A 118 -6.10 -11.49 -1.57
N VAL A 119 -6.41 -11.15 -0.33
CA VAL A 119 -5.58 -11.37 0.86
C VAL A 119 -6.44 -12.00 1.95
N GLN A 120 -5.91 -13.00 2.62
CA GLN A 120 -6.57 -13.63 3.76
C GLN A 120 -6.29 -12.84 5.06
N PHE A 121 -7.35 -12.61 5.81
CA PHE A 121 -7.36 -11.93 7.10
C PHE A 121 -7.85 -12.88 8.19
N PHE A 122 -7.10 -12.90 9.29
CA PHE A 122 -7.30 -13.76 10.45
C PHE A 122 -7.84 -12.92 11.60
N ALA A 123 -8.81 -13.43 12.35
CA ALA A 123 -9.39 -12.69 13.46
C ALA A 123 -8.38 -12.56 14.61
N GLU A 124 -8.22 -11.34 15.12
CA GLU A 124 -7.52 -11.04 16.38
C GLU A 124 -8.54 -10.85 17.51
N SER A 125 -9.71 -10.29 17.18
CA SER A 125 -10.88 -10.23 18.04
C SER A 125 -12.14 -10.46 17.22
N VAL A 126 -13.33 -10.26 17.82
CA VAL A 126 -14.60 -10.38 17.08
C VAL A 126 -14.66 -9.39 15.92
N THR A 127 -14.15 -8.17 16.11
CA THR A 127 -14.24 -7.07 15.14
C THR A 127 -12.91 -6.69 14.50
N GLU A 128 -11.79 -7.25 14.95
CA GLU A 128 -10.45 -6.90 14.47
C GLU A 128 -9.82 -8.10 13.77
N PHE A 129 -9.22 -7.85 12.61
CA PHE A 129 -8.60 -8.86 11.78
C PHE A 129 -7.25 -8.37 11.25
N PHE A 130 -6.32 -9.28 10.99
CA PHE A 130 -5.00 -8.95 10.46
C PHE A 130 -4.60 -9.86 9.31
N ALA A 131 -3.82 -9.33 8.38
CA ALA A 131 -3.17 -10.11 7.34
C ALA A 131 -1.81 -10.64 7.83
N ARG A 132 -1.41 -11.82 7.36
CA ARG A 132 -0.08 -12.40 7.64
C ARG A 132 0.97 -12.07 6.59
N ILE A 133 0.54 -11.82 5.36
CA ILE A 133 1.44 -11.60 4.20
C ILE A 133 1.76 -10.13 3.94
N VAL A 134 1.02 -9.22 4.57
CA VAL A 134 1.22 -7.77 4.53
C VAL A 134 0.93 -7.22 5.93
N ASP A 135 1.63 -6.15 6.33
CA ASP A 135 1.33 -5.48 7.59
C ASP A 135 0.09 -4.60 7.43
N ALA A 136 -1.08 -5.24 7.53
CA ALA A 136 -2.38 -4.61 7.46
C ALA A 136 -3.28 -5.21 8.53
N GLN A 137 -4.05 -4.35 9.20
CA GLN A 137 -5.11 -4.74 10.11
C GLN A 137 -6.39 -4.03 9.72
N VAL A 138 -7.53 -4.61 10.07
CA VAL A 138 -8.84 -4.02 9.83
C VAL A 138 -9.71 -4.13 11.06
N SER A 139 -10.49 -3.08 11.31
CA SER A 139 -11.50 -3.05 12.36
C SER A 139 -12.86 -2.80 11.74
N PHE A 140 -13.87 -3.58 12.13
CA PHE A 140 -15.25 -3.40 11.68
C PHE A 140 -16.06 -2.61 12.69
N VAL A 141 -16.79 -1.61 12.21
CA VAL A 141 -17.81 -0.92 13.00
C VAL A 141 -19.17 -1.55 12.69
N VAL A 142 -19.79 -2.16 13.69
CA VAL A 142 -21.07 -2.85 13.55
C VAL A 142 -22.23 -1.94 13.91
N GLY A 143 -23.24 -1.86 13.04
CA GLY A 143 -24.45 -1.09 13.28
C GLY A 143 -25.47 -1.85 14.15
N PRO A 144 -26.54 -1.16 14.62
CA PRO A 144 -27.60 -1.78 15.40
C PRO A 144 -28.38 -2.86 14.63
N ASP A 145 -28.36 -2.80 13.29
CA ASP A 145 -29.15 -3.65 12.39
C ASP A 145 -28.46 -4.96 11.99
N GLY A 146 -27.27 -5.26 12.53
CA GLY A 146 -26.57 -6.53 12.34
C GLY A 146 -25.30 -6.44 11.46
N PRO A 147 -25.35 -5.95 10.20
CA PRO A 147 -24.17 -5.80 9.36
C PRO A 147 -23.22 -4.68 9.82
N ALA A 148 -21.95 -4.79 9.43
CA ALA A 148 -20.99 -3.71 9.62
C ALA A 148 -21.34 -2.49 8.76
N THR A 149 -21.34 -1.30 9.36
CA THR A 149 -21.60 -0.03 8.67
C THR A 149 -20.34 0.56 8.04
N SER A 150 -19.17 0.23 8.59
CA SER A 150 -17.89 0.65 8.04
C SER A 150 -16.77 -0.31 8.42
N LEU A 151 -15.66 -0.19 7.69
CA LEU A 151 -14.38 -0.82 7.94
C LEU A 151 -13.34 0.27 8.14
N ILE A 152 -12.38 0.07 9.03
CA ILE A 152 -11.19 0.90 9.18
C ILE A 152 -9.98 0.04 8.80
N LEU A 153 -9.21 0.46 7.81
CA LEU A 153 -7.93 -0.16 7.46
C LEU A 153 -6.80 0.55 8.22
N HIS A 154 -6.05 -0.22 8.98
CA HIS A 154 -4.85 0.20 9.70
C HIS A 154 -3.63 -0.31 8.92
N GLN A 155 -2.93 0.59 8.25
CA GLN A 155 -1.75 0.23 7.46
C GLN A 155 -0.76 1.39 7.38
N ASN A 156 0.54 1.10 7.52
CA ASN A 156 1.63 2.09 7.48
C ASN A 156 1.40 3.27 8.46
N GLY A 157 0.84 3.00 9.64
CA GLY A 157 0.53 4.03 10.65
C GLY A 157 -0.62 4.98 10.28
N SER A 158 -1.41 4.64 9.26
CA SER A 158 -2.60 5.39 8.84
C SER A 158 -3.88 4.58 9.08
N ASP A 159 -4.93 5.28 9.50
CA ASP A 159 -6.28 4.73 9.63
C ASP A 159 -7.16 5.26 8.50
N ILE A 160 -7.71 4.36 7.70
CA ILE A 160 -8.53 4.69 6.54
C ILE A 160 -9.93 4.11 6.74
N ALA A 161 -10.87 4.97 7.13
CA ALA A 161 -12.28 4.60 7.30
C ALA A 161 -12.98 4.50 5.94
N MET A 162 -13.75 3.43 5.74
CA MET A 162 -14.46 3.08 4.51
C MET A 162 -15.90 2.75 4.84
N ALA A 163 -16.85 3.52 4.31
CA ALA A 163 -18.27 3.28 4.51
C ALA A 163 -18.72 2.05 3.70
N ARG A 164 -19.62 1.25 4.26
CA ARG A 164 -20.28 0.18 3.50
C ARG A 164 -21.17 0.78 2.41
N ILE A 165 -21.11 0.21 1.21
CA ILE A 165 -21.95 0.57 0.06
C ILE A 165 -22.70 -0.66 -0.47
N ASP A 166 -23.75 -0.42 -1.27
CA ASP A 166 -24.46 -1.50 -1.93
C ASP A 166 -23.67 -2.11 -3.09
N ALA A 167 -24.07 -3.32 -3.50
CA ALA A 167 -23.38 -4.08 -4.55
C ALA A 167 -23.42 -3.38 -5.92
N ALA A 168 -24.47 -2.61 -6.22
CA ALA A 168 -24.61 -1.92 -7.50
C ALA A 168 -23.64 -0.73 -7.59
N ALA A 169 -23.54 0.05 -6.51
CA ALA A 169 -22.54 1.11 -6.37
C ALA A 169 -21.12 0.54 -6.45
N ALA A 170 -20.85 -0.56 -5.74
CA ALA A 170 -19.55 -1.22 -5.77
C ALA A 170 -19.18 -1.71 -7.17
N ARG A 171 -20.12 -2.34 -7.86
CA ARG A 171 -19.92 -2.83 -9.24
C ARG A 171 -19.65 -1.69 -10.21
N LYS A 172 -20.38 -0.58 -10.08
CA LYS A 172 -20.18 0.61 -10.91
C LYS A 172 -18.76 1.16 -10.76
N ILE A 173 -18.25 1.29 -9.53
CA ILE A 173 -16.89 1.77 -9.26
C ILE A 173 -15.86 0.82 -9.90
N ALA A 174 -16.00 -0.49 -9.67
CA ALA A 174 -15.08 -1.49 -10.21
C ALA A 174 -15.06 -1.50 -11.75
N ASP A 175 -16.23 -1.42 -12.40
CA ASP A 175 -16.35 -1.40 -13.86
C ASP A 175 -15.75 -0.11 -14.46
N GLN A 176 -16.00 1.05 -13.83
CA GLN A 176 -15.40 2.31 -14.26
C GLN A 176 -13.87 2.28 -14.17
N THR A 177 -13.34 1.73 -13.07
CA THR A 177 -11.89 1.56 -12.90
C THR A 177 -11.31 0.59 -13.92
N ALA A 178 -11.95 -0.56 -14.13
CA ALA A 178 -11.52 -1.53 -15.14
C ALA A 178 -11.49 -0.94 -16.55
N GLU A 179 -12.50 -0.15 -16.93
CA GLU A 179 -12.51 0.55 -18.23
C GLU A 179 -11.41 1.61 -18.33
N ARG A 180 -11.11 2.35 -17.24
CA ARG A 180 -9.97 3.28 -17.24
C ARG A 180 -8.63 2.56 -17.43
N VAL A 181 -8.42 1.46 -16.69
CA VAL A 181 -7.21 0.62 -16.79
C VAL A 181 -7.08 0.05 -18.20
N LYS A 182 -8.19 -0.34 -18.83
CA LYS A 182 -8.18 -0.83 -20.21
C LYS A 182 -7.88 0.28 -21.23
N ASN A 183 -8.44 1.47 -21.04
CA ASN A 183 -8.34 2.56 -22.01
C ASN A 183 -7.05 3.39 -21.88
N GLN A 184 -6.31 3.26 -20.77
CA GLN A 184 -4.99 3.89 -20.55
C GLN A 184 -4.97 5.38 -20.91
N SER A 185 -5.98 6.12 -20.47
CA SER A 185 -6.18 7.53 -20.83
C SER A 185 -6.21 8.43 -19.59
N ALA A 186 -5.42 9.50 -19.63
CA ALA A 186 -5.38 10.50 -18.58
C ALA A 186 -6.77 11.11 -18.35
N ASN A 187 -7.12 11.32 -17.08
CA ASN A 187 -8.30 12.11 -16.71
C ASN A 187 -8.01 13.60 -16.98
N PRO A 188 -8.88 14.31 -17.72
CA PRO A 188 -8.74 15.76 -17.87
C PRO A 188 -8.61 16.46 -16.51
N GLY A 189 -7.51 17.18 -16.32
CA GLY A 189 -7.25 17.99 -15.11
C GLY A 189 -6.29 17.38 -14.09
N THR A 190 -5.97 16.07 -14.15
CA THR A 190 -5.00 15.46 -13.22
C THR A 190 -3.60 16.04 -13.37
N GLU A 191 -3.14 16.31 -14.60
CA GLU A 191 -1.84 16.94 -14.85
C GLU A 191 -1.75 18.35 -14.22
N ALA A 192 -2.79 19.17 -14.41
CA ALA A 192 -2.83 20.51 -13.84
C ALA A 192 -2.93 20.48 -12.31
N ALA A 193 -3.69 19.55 -11.74
CA ALA A 193 -3.78 19.34 -10.29
C ALA A 193 -2.44 18.84 -9.71
N LEU A 194 -1.75 17.95 -10.42
CA LEU A 194 -0.44 17.44 -10.04
C LEU A 194 0.61 18.56 -10.01
N HIS A 195 0.61 19.43 -11.02
CA HIS A 195 1.51 20.59 -11.05
C HIS A 195 1.31 21.48 -9.81
N ARG A 196 0.06 21.87 -9.51
CA ARG A 196 -0.25 22.69 -8.32
C ARG A 196 0.08 21.98 -7.01
N LEU A 197 -0.13 20.66 -6.93
CA LEU A 197 0.22 19.86 -5.77
C LEU A 197 1.73 19.89 -5.51
N ILE A 198 2.54 19.66 -6.55
CA ILE A 198 4.00 19.67 -6.45
C ILE A 198 4.50 21.06 -6.05
N ASP A 199 3.99 22.12 -6.70
CA ASP A 199 4.37 23.50 -6.37
C ASP A 199 4.05 23.82 -4.90
N GLY A 200 2.86 23.44 -4.42
CA GLY A 200 2.44 23.67 -3.04
C GLY A 200 3.26 22.87 -2.02
N ILE A 201 3.66 21.63 -2.35
CA ILE A 201 4.55 20.84 -1.50
C ILE A 201 5.95 21.47 -1.47
N ALA A 202 6.50 21.84 -2.63
CA ALA A 202 7.82 22.44 -2.75
C ALA A 202 7.92 23.80 -2.03
N SER A 203 6.84 24.59 -2.02
CA SER A 203 6.77 25.85 -1.28
C SER A 203 6.46 25.69 0.21
N GLY A 204 6.18 24.46 0.67
CA GLY A 204 5.75 24.18 2.05
C GLY A 204 4.32 24.66 2.37
N THR A 205 3.56 25.10 1.36
CA THR A 205 2.18 25.58 1.50
C THR A 205 1.21 24.86 0.55
N PRO A 206 0.96 23.54 0.72
CA PRO A 206 0.00 22.83 -0.12
C PRO A 206 -1.41 23.44 -0.04
N ASN A 207 -2.12 23.49 -1.17
CA ASN A 207 -3.53 23.88 -1.18
C ASN A 207 -4.41 22.73 -0.67
N TYR A 208 -4.62 22.67 0.64
CA TYR A 208 -5.44 21.62 1.27
C TYR A 208 -6.91 21.61 0.84
N ASN A 209 -7.42 22.69 0.24
CA ASN A 209 -8.80 22.75 -0.25
C ASN A 209 -8.98 22.00 -1.58
N GLU A 210 -7.88 21.70 -2.29
CA GLU A 210 -7.89 20.85 -3.48
C GLU A 210 -7.69 19.38 -3.15
N MET A 211 -7.64 19.02 -1.86
CA MET A 211 -7.44 17.64 -1.41
C MET A 211 -8.68 17.14 -0.67
N SER A 212 -8.94 15.84 -0.78
CA SER A 212 -9.93 15.20 0.09
C SER A 212 -9.51 15.38 1.56
N PRO A 213 -10.44 15.46 2.52
CA PRO A 213 -10.09 15.62 3.94
C PRO A 213 -9.07 14.57 4.44
N PRO A 214 -9.16 13.27 4.08
CA PRO A 214 -8.15 12.28 4.43
C PRO A 214 -6.78 12.58 3.82
N LEU A 215 -6.71 12.93 2.53
CA LEU A 215 -5.45 13.26 1.87
C LEU A 215 -4.82 14.52 2.49
N ALA A 216 -5.62 15.56 2.73
CA ALA A 216 -5.15 16.79 3.36
C ALA A 216 -4.57 16.52 4.77
N ALA A 217 -5.18 15.63 5.55
CA ALA A 217 -4.66 15.24 6.86
C ALA A 217 -3.34 14.43 6.72
N ALA A 218 -3.27 13.51 5.77
CA ALA A 218 -2.07 12.73 5.49
C ALA A 218 -0.90 13.61 5.03
N THR A 219 -1.13 14.52 4.08
CA THR A 219 -0.13 15.48 3.60
C THR A 219 0.43 16.31 4.75
N ARG A 220 -0.41 16.84 5.64
CA ARG A 220 0.06 17.58 6.84
C ARG A 220 1.00 16.76 7.71
N LYS A 221 0.66 15.49 7.98
CA LYS A 221 1.50 14.58 8.78
C LYS A 221 2.82 14.24 8.08
N GLN A 222 2.80 14.14 6.75
CA GLN A 222 3.94 13.72 5.93
C GLN A 222 4.81 14.89 5.43
N MET A 223 4.45 16.15 5.69
CA MET A 223 5.17 17.31 5.15
C MET A 223 6.68 17.28 5.43
N ALA A 224 7.11 16.81 6.60
CA ALA A 224 8.54 16.70 6.93
C ALA A 224 9.26 15.68 6.02
N TRP A 225 8.61 14.58 5.66
CA TRP A 225 9.14 13.57 4.73
C TRP A 225 9.09 14.04 3.27
N LEU A 226 8.12 14.90 2.94
CA LEU A 226 7.97 15.47 1.59
C LEU A 226 8.91 16.65 1.33
N GLN A 227 9.49 17.26 2.37
CA GLN A 227 10.33 18.46 2.25
C GLN A 227 11.50 18.33 1.27
N PRO A 228 12.22 17.19 1.17
CA PRO A 228 13.27 16.99 0.16
C PRO A 228 12.79 17.08 -1.30
N LEU A 229 11.48 17.02 -1.58
CA LEU A 229 10.97 17.26 -2.93
C LEU A 229 11.21 18.69 -3.41
N ALA A 230 11.34 19.65 -2.48
CA ALA A 230 11.71 21.02 -2.81
C ALA A 230 13.11 21.12 -3.42
N ASP A 231 14.04 20.25 -3.01
CA ASP A 231 15.43 20.22 -3.49
C ASP A 231 15.53 19.76 -4.95
N LEU A 232 14.48 19.09 -5.47
CA LEU A 232 14.40 18.68 -6.87
C LEU A 232 14.27 19.88 -7.83
N GLY A 233 13.88 21.05 -7.32
CA GLY A 233 13.75 22.27 -8.11
C GLY A 233 12.50 22.31 -8.98
N THR A 234 12.51 23.21 -9.98
CA THR A 234 11.33 23.48 -10.82
C THR A 234 10.97 22.30 -11.72
N ILE A 235 9.67 22.13 -11.97
CA ILE A 235 9.17 21.16 -12.95
C ILE A 235 9.63 21.59 -14.35
N GLN A 236 10.27 20.68 -15.08
CA GLN A 236 10.68 20.85 -16.46
C GLN A 236 9.70 20.17 -17.42
N SER A 237 9.17 19.00 -17.05
CA SER A 237 8.15 18.30 -17.82
C SER A 237 7.32 17.36 -16.95
N ILE A 238 6.08 17.12 -17.40
CA ILE A 238 5.18 16.12 -16.84
C ILE A 238 4.77 15.21 -18.00
N LEU A 239 5.02 13.90 -17.86
CA LEU A 239 4.72 12.90 -18.87
C LEU A 239 3.74 11.89 -18.32
N PHE A 240 2.59 11.74 -18.99
CA PHE A 240 1.65 10.66 -18.68
C PHE A 240 2.24 9.31 -19.08
N LEU A 241 2.28 8.38 -18.12
CA LEU A 241 2.79 7.02 -18.31
C LEU A 241 1.69 5.98 -18.49
N GLY A 242 0.48 6.26 -18.01
CA GLY A 242 -0.64 5.32 -18.08
C GLY A 242 -1.56 5.42 -16.88
N VAL A 243 -2.42 4.41 -16.74
CA VAL A 243 -3.38 4.27 -15.65
C VAL A 243 -2.99 3.07 -14.79
N GLY A 244 -2.83 3.29 -13.48
CA GLY A 244 -2.51 2.26 -12.49
C GLY A 244 -3.69 1.33 -12.18
N GLU A 245 -3.44 0.25 -11.44
CA GLU A 245 -4.44 -0.82 -11.21
C GLU A 245 -5.73 -0.36 -10.50
N GLN A 246 -5.67 0.77 -9.77
CA GLN A 246 -6.84 1.38 -9.10
C GLN A 246 -7.40 2.57 -9.88
N GLY A 247 -7.02 2.73 -11.15
CA GLY A 247 -7.56 3.76 -12.03
C GLY A 247 -6.95 5.15 -11.84
N GLU A 248 -5.89 5.28 -11.04
CA GLU A 248 -5.08 6.49 -10.88
C GLU A 248 -4.27 6.79 -12.14
N ASP A 249 -4.09 8.08 -12.44
CA ASP A 249 -3.18 8.48 -13.50
C ASP A 249 -1.75 8.44 -12.99
N VAL A 250 -0.86 7.85 -13.78
CA VAL A 250 0.56 7.71 -13.47
C VAL A 250 1.34 8.70 -14.32
N TYR A 251 2.15 9.52 -13.67
CA TYR A 251 2.97 10.53 -14.31
C TYR A 251 4.44 10.37 -13.94
N SER A 252 5.33 10.61 -14.91
CA SER A 252 6.73 10.93 -14.65
C SER A 252 6.89 12.44 -14.67
N VAL A 253 7.44 12.99 -13.60
CA VAL A 253 7.73 14.42 -13.50
C VAL A 253 9.24 14.56 -13.50
N ARG A 254 9.76 15.30 -14.48
CA ARG A 254 11.18 15.71 -14.52
C ARG A 254 11.27 17.07 -13.86
N GLN A 255 12.08 17.16 -12.82
CA GLN A 255 12.45 18.41 -12.18
C GLN A 255 13.92 18.76 -12.46
N ALA A 256 14.35 19.97 -12.14
CA ALA A 256 15.70 20.46 -12.43
C ALA A 256 16.83 19.54 -11.92
N ASN A 257 16.66 18.96 -10.74
CA ASN A 257 17.69 18.18 -10.04
C ASN A 257 17.31 16.70 -9.86
N GLY A 258 16.28 16.21 -10.55
CA GLY A 258 15.86 14.82 -10.45
C GLY A 258 14.55 14.51 -11.15
N ALA A 259 13.99 13.36 -10.85
CA ALA A 259 12.67 12.96 -11.35
C ALA A 259 11.87 12.27 -10.26
N THR A 260 10.55 12.32 -10.39
CA THR A 260 9.60 11.65 -9.51
C THR A 260 8.52 10.96 -10.32
N HIS A 261 8.03 9.83 -9.80
CA HIS A 261 6.84 9.18 -10.31
C HIS A 261 5.67 9.46 -9.38
N TRP A 262 4.57 9.91 -9.97
CA TRP A 262 3.36 10.29 -9.27
C TRP A 262 2.20 9.40 -9.70
N ARG A 263 1.39 9.03 -8.72
CA ARG A 263 0.10 8.36 -8.87
C ARG A 263 -0.96 9.29 -8.31
N ILE A 264 -1.88 9.79 -9.13
CA ILE A 264 -2.86 10.79 -8.71
C ILE A 264 -4.26 10.48 -9.25
N ALA A 265 -5.28 10.73 -8.43
CA ALA A 265 -6.68 10.65 -8.85
C ALA A 265 -7.47 11.87 -8.38
N LEU A 266 -8.45 12.26 -9.20
CA LEU A 266 -9.47 13.24 -8.86
C LEU A 266 -10.81 12.53 -8.61
N ASP A 267 -11.59 13.03 -7.67
CA ASP A 267 -13.01 12.71 -7.53
C ASP A 267 -13.88 13.40 -8.60
N ASP A 268 -15.19 13.21 -8.53
CA ASP A 268 -16.16 13.77 -9.47
C ASP A 268 -16.25 15.31 -9.44
N LYS A 269 -15.74 15.96 -8.38
CA LYS A 269 -15.68 17.41 -8.19
C LYS A 269 -14.33 18.00 -8.58
N GLY A 270 -13.38 17.18 -9.02
CA GLY A 270 -12.02 17.61 -9.36
C GLY A 270 -11.11 17.79 -8.13
N ILE A 271 -11.51 17.30 -6.96
CA ILE A 271 -10.68 17.29 -5.75
C ILE A 271 -9.72 16.11 -5.82
N ILE A 272 -8.47 16.30 -5.43
CA ILE A 272 -7.45 15.25 -5.37
C ILE A 272 -7.86 14.27 -4.27
N SER A 273 -8.31 13.08 -4.69
CA SER A 273 -8.76 12.03 -3.78
C SER A 273 -7.60 11.17 -3.28
N THR A 274 -6.57 10.98 -4.10
CA THR A 274 -5.33 10.27 -3.73
C THR A 274 -4.12 10.85 -4.48
N ALA A 275 -2.97 10.84 -3.82
CA ALA A 275 -1.69 11.17 -4.43
C ALA A 275 -0.56 10.39 -3.74
N TRP A 276 0.31 9.75 -4.53
CA TRP A 276 1.50 9.05 -4.06
C TRP A 276 2.69 9.43 -4.91
N VAL A 277 3.85 9.55 -4.27
CA VAL A 277 5.11 9.90 -4.93
C VAL A 277 6.18 8.86 -4.62
N THR A 278 6.96 8.51 -5.63
CA THR A 278 8.21 7.74 -5.50
C THR A 278 9.32 8.42 -6.29
N PRO A 279 10.61 8.16 -5.99
CA PRO A 279 11.70 8.58 -6.87
C PRO A 279 11.49 8.08 -8.31
N GLY A 280 11.82 8.93 -9.29
CA GLY A 280 11.80 8.64 -10.71
C GLY A 280 13.21 8.34 -11.26
N PRO A 281 13.33 7.91 -12.52
CA PRO A 281 14.59 7.54 -13.17
C PRO A 281 15.50 8.71 -13.56
#